data_AF-A0A6I3ML68-F1
#
_entry.id   AF-A0A6I3ML68-F1
#
_cell.length_a   1.000
_cell.length_b   1.000
_cell.length_c   1.000
_cell.angle_alpha   90.00
_cell.angle_beta   90.00
_cell.angle_gamma   90.00
#
_symmetry.space_group_name_H-M   'P 1'
#
loop_
_entity.id
_entity.type
_entity.pdbx_description
1 polymer ?
#
loop_
_entity_poly.entity_id
_entity_poly.type
_entity_poly.pdbx_seq_one_letter_code
_entity_poly.pdbx_strand_id
1 'polypeptide(L)'
;MTRMYHYATVSKALDQLNEKGFTCDFNLNSDAIKKNPEKFEIVHVYRYEGESDPGDEAVVYGIKSSSGKKGVYVSGFSADSDSETAQILLDLSIKGR
;
A
#
# COMPACT_ATOMS: atom_id res chain seq x y z
N MET A 1 -6.67 -9.18 -30.42
CA MET A 1 -6.76 -8.18 -29.36
C MET A 1 -5.95 -8.68 -28.17
N THR A 2 -4.73 -8.19 -28.05
CA THR A 2 -3.78 -8.55 -27.00
C THR A 2 -4.35 -8.11 -25.66
N ARG A 3 -4.57 -9.05 -24.74
CA ARG A 3 -4.85 -8.70 -23.35
C ARG A 3 -3.60 -7.99 -22.84
N MET A 4 -3.64 -6.67 -22.79
CA MET A 4 -2.59 -5.89 -22.15
C MET A 4 -2.74 -6.14 -20.65
N TYR A 5 -2.13 -7.22 -20.18
CA TYR A 5 -1.82 -7.35 -18.77
C TYR A 5 -0.89 -6.18 -18.47
N HIS A 6 -1.42 -5.14 -17.82
CA HIS A 6 -0.57 -4.18 -17.16
C HIS A 6 0.09 -4.95 -16.02
N TYR A 7 1.19 -5.65 -16.32
CA TYR A 7 2.24 -5.99 -15.34
C TYR A 7 2.81 -4.66 -14.84
N ALA A 8 1.98 -3.90 -14.13
CA ALA A 8 2.40 -2.76 -13.39
C ALA A 8 3.12 -3.36 -12.19
N THR A 9 4.44 -3.26 -12.16
CA THR A 9 5.19 -3.63 -10.97
C THR A 9 4.77 -2.72 -9.82
N VAL A 10 5.09 -3.12 -8.59
CA VAL A 10 4.98 -2.24 -7.41
C VAL A 10 5.54 -0.86 -7.71
N SER A 11 6.68 -0.78 -8.41
CA SER A 11 7.31 0.47 -8.86
C SER A 11 6.38 1.38 -9.65
N LYS A 12 5.54 0.84 -10.54
CA LYS A 12 4.57 1.62 -11.33
C LYS A 12 3.38 2.10 -10.48
N ALA A 13 3.02 1.38 -9.43
CA ALA A 13 2.04 1.83 -8.46
C ALA A 13 2.59 3.01 -7.64
N LEU A 14 3.84 2.86 -7.18
CA LEU A 14 4.56 3.88 -6.44
C LEU A 14 4.71 5.16 -7.27
N ASP A 15 5.07 5.04 -8.54
CA ASP A 15 5.19 6.16 -9.47
C ASP A 15 3.85 6.91 -9.63
N GLN A 16 2.77 6.19 -9.94
CA GLN A 16 1.43 6.80 -10.04
C GLN A 16 0.96 7.45 -8.73
N LEU A 17 1.28 6.85 -7.59
CA LEU A 17 0.98 7.41 -6.28
C LEU A 17 1.84 8.66 -6.02
N ASN A 18 3.11 8.64 -6.41
CA ASN A 18 4.01 9.79 -6.34
C ASN A 18 3.47 10.97 -7.15
N GLU A 19 3.03 10.74 -8.39
CA GLU A 19 2.38 11.74 -9.25
C GLU A 19 1.10 12.32 -8.62
N LYS A 20 0.36 11.50 -7.86
CA LYS A 20 -0.83 11.93 -7.09
C LYS A 20 -0.48 12.68 -5.79
N GLY A 21 0.80 12.85 -5.49
CA GLY A 21 1.32 13.54 -4.31
C GLY A 21 1.49 12.64 -3.08
N PHE A 22 1.49 11.31 -3.23
CA PHE A 22 1.83 10.37 -2.17
C PHE A 22 3.34 10.14 -2.17
N THR A 23 4.08 11.12 -1.64
CA THR A 23 5.55 11.13 -1.66
C THR A 23 6.17 10.63 -0.37
N CYS A 24 5.37 10.19 0.61
CA CYS A 24 5.85 9.75 1.92
C CYS A 24 5.91 8.22 2.01
N ASP A 25 7.05 7.67 2.41
CA ASP A 25 7.22 6.23 2.60
C ASP A 25 6.77 5.82 4.01
N PHE A 26 5.55 5.28 4.09
CA PHE A 26 5.02 4.75 5.34
C PHE A 26 5.57 3.37 5.69
N ASN A 27 6.21 2.69 4.75
CA ASN A 27 6.92 1.44 5.04
C ASN A 27 8.04 1.65 6.08
N LEU A 28 8.72 2.81 6.02
CA LEU A 28 9.73 3.22 7.00
C LEU A 28 9.13 3.85 8.27
N ASN A 29 7.85 4.22 8.26
CA ASN A 29 7.15 4.89 9.36
C ASN A 29 5.88 4.12 9.76
N SER A 30 5.94 2.79 9.73
CA SER A 30 4.83 1.89 10.06
C SER A 30 4.36 2.10 11.51
N ASP A 31 5.29 2.37 12.43
CA ASP A 31 4.99 2.76 13.82
C ASP A 31 3.99 3.91 13.96
N ALA A 32 4.03 4.89 13.06
CA ALA A 32 3.09 6.02 13.11
C ALA A 32 1.65 5.55 12.87
N ILE A 33 1.47 4.62 11.93
CA ILE A 33 0.19 3.99 11.59
C ILE A 33 -0.28 3.15 12.77
N LYS A 34 0.59 2.30 13.34
CA LYS A 34 0.25 1.47 14.51
C LYS A 34 -0.18 2.30 15.71
N LYS A 35 0.51 3.41 15.98
CA LYS A 35 0.21 4.28 17.13
C LYS A 35 -1.10 5.05 16.98
N ASN A 36 -1.49 5.43 15.76
CA ASN A 36 -2.68 6.26 15.53
C ASN A 36 -3.41 5.86 14.24
N PRO A 37 -3.91 4.62 14.12
CA PRO A 37 -4.49 4.12 12.87
C PRO A 37 -5.71 4.91 12.41
N GLU A 38 -6.52 5.39 13.36
CA GLU A 38 -7.67 6.27 13.16
C GLU A 38 -7.35 7.61 12.47
N LYS A 39 -6.08 8.06 12.49
CA LYS A 39 -5.64 9.29 11.82
C LYS A 39 -5.24 9.04 10.37
N PHE A 40 -5.29 7.81 9.90
CA PHE A 40 -4.94 7.40 8.55
C PHE A 40 -6.16 6.82 7.84
N GLU A 41 -6.26 7.12 6.55
CA GLU A 41 -7.32 6.70 5.67
C GLU A 41 -6.69 6.05 4.44
N ILE A 42 -7.22 4.90 4.05
CA ILE A 42 -6.79 4.21 2.84
C ILE A 42 -7.56 4.80 1.66
N VAL A 43 -6.85 5.48 0.77
CA VAL A 43 -7.44 6.14 -0.40
C VAL A 43 -7.28 5.29 -1.65
N HIS A 44 -6.19 4.53 -1.72
CA HIS A 44 -5.89 3.66 -2.85
C HIS A 44 -5.35 2.31 -2.38
N VAL A 45 -5.74 1.23 -3.05
CA VAL A 45 -5.20 -0.11 -2.85
C VAL A 45 -4.92 -0.71 -4.20
N TYR A 46 -3.68 -1.13 -4.44
CA TYR A 46 -3.27 -1.81 -5.66
C TYR A 46 -2.69 -3.17 -5.30
N ARG A 47 -3.28 -4.24 -5.79
CA ARG A 47 -2.78 -5.60 -5.60
C ARG A 47 -2.06 -6.05 -6.87
N TYR A 48 -0.90 -6.64 -6.69
CA TYR A 48 -0.01 -7.13 -7.72
C TYR A 48 0.34 -8.58 -7.41
N GLU A 49 0.18 -9.43 -8.42
CA GLU A 49 0.70 -10.79 -8.41
C GLU A 49 2.11 -10.74 -9.01
N GLY A 50 3.09 -11.23 -8.26
CA GLY A 50 4.48 -11.32 -8.68
C GLY A 50 4.61 -12.20 -9.92
N GLU A 51 5.53 -11.81 -10.81
CA GLU A 51 5.77 -12.53 -12.06
C GLU A 51 6.45 -13.90 -11.87
N SER A 52 7.09 -14.13 -10.72
CA SER A 52 7.88 -15.34 -10.45
C SER A 52 7.16 -16.43 -9.67
N ASP A 53 6.21 -16.11 -8.80
CA ASP A 53 5.49 -17.09 -7.99
C ASP A 53 4.02 -16.68 -7.77
N PRO A 54 3.04 -17.58 -8.00
CA PRO A 54 1.63 -17.31 -7.69
C PRO A 54 1.35 -17.14 -6.18
N GLY A 55 2.35 -17.37 -5.33
CA GLY A 55 2.30 -17.07 -3.89
C GLY A 55 2.92 -15.73 -3.51
N ASP A 56 3.56 -15.03 -4.44
CA ASP A 56 4.23 -13.75 -4.17
C ASP A 56 3.29 -12.60 -4.53
N GLU A 57 2.47 -12.22 -3.56
CA GLU A 57 1.49 -11.14 -3.72
C GLU A 57 1.99 -9.88 -3.02
N ALA A 58 2.01 -8.76 -3.76
CA ALA A 58 2.34 -7.46 -3.24
C ALA A 58 1.13 -6.52 -3.31
N VAL A 59 0.84 -5.83 -2.22
CA VAL A 59 -0.26 -4.88 -2.11
C VAL A 59 0.30 -3.51 -1.76
N VAL A 60 0.06 -2.52 -2.61
CA VAL A 60 0.44 -1.12 -2.40
C VAL A 60 -0.77 -0.34 -1.91
N TYR A 61 -0.69 0.15 -0.68
CA TYR A 61 -1.67 1.01 -0.05
C TYR A 61 -1.27 2.47 -0.18
N GLY A 62 -2.12 3.29 -0.77
CA GLY A 62 -2.04 4.75 -0.75
C GLY A 62 -2.77 5.28 0.49
N ILE A 63 -1.99 5.77 1.45
CA ILE A 63 -2.45 6.19 2.76
C ILE A 63 -2.47 7.72 2.82
N LYS A 64 -3.55 8.28 3.37
CA LYS A 64 -3.70 9.70 3.62
C LYS A 64 -3.94 9.92 5.11
N SER A 65 -3.13 10.77 5.72
CA SER A 65 -3.31 11.21 7.08
C SER A 65 -4.33 12.36 7.14
N SER A 66 -5.06 12.45 8.25
CA SER A 66 -5.95 13.57 8.57
C SER A 66 -5.21 14.92 8.58
N SER A 67 -3.89 14.92 8.87
CA SER A 67 -3.04 16.12 8.76
C SER A 67 -2.69 16.53 7.31
N GLY A 68 -3.18 15.80 6.30
CA GLY A 68 -2.92 16.08 4.88
C GLY A 68 -1.67 15.41 4.31
N LYS A 69 -0.88 14.69 5.14
CA LYS A 69 0.25 13.89 4.65
C LYS A 69 -0.25 12.72 3.82
N LYS A 70 0.35 12.49 2.66
CA LYS A 70 0.00 11.38 1.77
C LYS A 70 1.25 10.54 1.54
N GLY A 71 1.08 9.23 1.58
CA GLY A 71 2.19 8.30 1.44
C GLY A 71 1.76 6.92 1.05
N VAL A 72 2.74 6.04 0.89
CA VAL A 72 2.58 4.71 0.35
C VAL A 72 3.12 3.66 1.30
N TYR A 73 2.44 2.53 1.37
CA TYR A 73 2.86 1.36 2.11
C TYR A 73 2.77 0.13 1.21
N VAL A 74 3.86 -0.61 1.07
CA VAL A 74 3.91 -1.84 0.28
C VAL A 74 3.90 -3.03 1.23
N SER A 75 2.92 -3.91 1.08
CA SER A 75 2.81 -5.17 1.81
C SER A 75 3.09 -6.31 0.85
N GLY A 76 4.25 -6.94 0.96
CA GLY A 76 4.66 -8.03 0.09
C GLY A 76 6.18 -8.19 0.06
N PHE A 77 6.62 -9.42 -0.15
CA PHE A 77 7.99 -9.87 -0.43
C PHE A 77 8.86 -10.47 0.69
N SER A 78 8.46 -10.53 1.97
CA SER A 78 9.11 -11.44 2.94
C SER A 78 8.28 -11.55 4.21
N ALA A 79 8.10 -12.77 4.71
CA ALA A 79 7.25 -13.17 5.83
C ALA A 79 7.52 -12.47 7.18
N ASP A 80 8.49 -11.56 7.25
CA ASP A 80 8.96 -10.91 8.48
C ASP A 80 8.64 -9.39 8.55
N SER A 81 8.22 -8.75 7.46
CA SER A 81 7.94 -7.31 7.49
C SER A 81 6.45 -7.02 7.73
N ASP A 82 6.11 -7.02 9.02
CA ASP A 82 5.02 -6.22 9.58
C ASP A 82 3.59 -6.58 9.11
N SER A 83 3.21 -7.83 9.37
CA SER A 83 1.82 -8.30 9.26
C SER A 83 0.83 -7.43 10.05
N GLU A 84 1.27 -6.83 11.16
CA GLU A 84 0.43 -5.97 12.01
C GLU A 84 0.00 -4.67 11.32
N THR A 85 0.92 -3.90 10.73
CA THR A 85 0.53 -2.68 10.01
C THR A 85 -0.33 -3.02 8.80
N ALA A 86 0.01 -4.10 8.08
CA ALA A 86 -0.81 -4.55 6.95
C ALA A 86 -2.25 -4.92 7.38
N GLN A 87 -2.41 -5.63 8.50
CA GLN A 87 -3.73 -5.94 9.09
C GLN A 87 -4.50 -4.68 9.47
N ILE A 88 -3.84 -3.71 10.11
CA ILE A 88 -4.45 -2.42 10.48
C ILE A 88 -4.91 -1.68 9.23
N LEU A 89 -4.07 -1.59 8.20
CA LEU A 89 -4.41 -0.92 6.95
C LEU A 89 -5.57 -1.63 6.23
N LEU A 90 -5.61 -2.96 6.28
CA LEU A 90 -6.71 -3.75 5.75
C LEU A 90 -8.03 -3.46 6.50
N ASP A 91 -8.01 -3.47 7.84
CA ASP A 91 -9.18 -3.12 8.66
C ASP A 91 -9.69 -1.72 8.33
N LEU A 92 -8.78 -0.73 8.26
CA LEU A 92 -9.10 0.64 7.86
C LEU A 92 -9.73 0.71 6.47
N SER A 93 -9.24 -0.08 5.51
CA SER A 93 -9.80 -0.14 4.16
C SER A 93 -11.21 -0.75 4.13
N ILE A 94 -11.55 -1.61 5.07
CA ILE A 94 -12.89 -2.23 5.19
C ILE A 94 -13.85 -1.29 5.93
N LYS A 95 -13.36 -0.63 6.97
CA LYS A 95 -14.15 0.21 7.89
C LYS A 95 -14.48 1.59 7.33
N GLY A 96 -13.68 2.10 6.39
CA GLY A 96 -13.91 3.36 5.69
C GLY A 96 -14.92 3.30 4.54
N ARG A 97 -15.74 2.25 4.46
CA ARG A 97 -16.68 2.00 3.35
C ARG A 97 -18.14 2.18 3.74
#